data_AF-A0A977PYE7-F1
#
_entry.id   AF-A0A977PYE7-F1
#
_cell.length_a   1.000
_cell.length_b   1.000
_cell.length_c   1.000
_cell.angle_alpha   90.00
_cell.angle_beta   90.00
_cell.angle_gamma   90.00
#
_symmetry.space_group_name_H-M   'P 1'
#
loop_
_entity.id
_entity.type
_entity.pdbx_description
1 polymer ?
#
loop_
_entity_poly.entity_id
_entity_poly.type
_entity_poly.pdbx_seq_one_letter_code
_entity_poly.pdbx_strand_id
1 'polypeptide(L)'
;MGFFSWLGSLVDQLLEWLGQIFAAFINALVNLLQLIWETAVATVLIAAFGLVSILYVMFYAGAVLGETIMEIWDPASYTTKPSQVFALEQAPQDSPLPTNRSEAKRLKLQNWS
;
A
#
# COMPACT_ATOMS: atom_id res chain seq x y z
N MET A 1 11.48 47.19 31.03
CA MET A 1 11.56 45.73 30.81
C MET A 1 12.98 45.29 31.16
N GLY A 2 13.14 44.27 32.00
CA GLY A 2 14.44 43.89 32.54
C GLY A 2 15.28 43.08 31.56
N PHE A 3 16.60 43.27 31.58
CA PHE A 3 17.60 42.58 30.75
C PHE A 3 17.41 41.06 30.67
N PHE A 4 17.05 40.41 31.79
CA PHE A 4 16.81 38.96 31.84
C PHE A 4 15.60 38.48 31.05
N SER A 5 14.55 39.30 30.91
CA SER A 5 13.37 38.96 30.11
C SER A 5 13.68 39.02 28.60
N TRP A 6 14.51 39.98 28.19
CA TRP A 6 15.02 40.05 26.83
C TRP A 6 15.93 38.85 26.51
N LEU A 7 16.85 38.49 27.43
CA LEU A 7 17.73 37.34 27.26
C LEU A 7 16.93 36.02 27.16
N GLY A 8 15.90 35.83 28.00
CA GLY A 8 15.01 34.68 27.93
C GLY A 8 14.32 34.54 26.57
N SER A 9 13.77 35.64 26.04
CA SER A 9 13.13 35.63 24.73
C SER A 9 14.07 35.26 23.57
N LEU A 10 15.36 35.57 23.68
CA LEU A 10 16.36 35.19 22.68
C LEU A 10 16.74 33.71 22.77
N VAL A 11 16.80 33.16 23.98
CA VAL A 11 17.04 31.72 24.19
C VAL A 11 15.88 30.90 23.65
N ASP A 12 14.63 31.34 23.88
CA ASP A 12 13.44 30.66 23.38
C ASP A 12 13.41 30.65 21.84
N GLN A 13 13.69 31.80 21.20
CA GLN A 13 13.78 31.89 19.74
C GLN A 13 14.88 31.01 19.14
N LEU A 14 16.03 30.89 19.83
CA LEU A 14 17.13 30.03 19.39
C LEU A 14 16.72 28.54 19.46
N LEU A 15 16.03 28.14 20.53
CA LEU A 15 15.55 26.77 20.70
C LEU A 15 14.50 26.39 19.66
N GLU A 16 13.55 27.29 19.36
CA GLU A 16 12.56 27.07 18.30
C GLU A 16 13.22 26.92 16.92
N TRP A 17 14.18 27.79 16.59
CA TRP A 17 14.92 27.72 15.33
C TRP A 17 15.71 26.41 15.21
N LEU A 18 16.39 25.98 16.27
CA LEU A 18 17.10 24.70 16.32
C LEU A 18 16.13 23.52 16.14
N GLY A 19 14.96 23.57 16.78
CA GLY A 19 13.91 22.56 16.64
C GLY A 19 13.40 22.45 15.20
N GLN A 20 13.17 23.58 14.52
CA GLN A 20 12.72 23.62 13.12
C GLN A 20 13.77 23.05 12.17
N ILE A 21 15.04 23.41 12.35
CA ILE A 21 16.14 22.89 11.53
C ILE A 21 16.31 21.39 11.72
N PHE A 22 16.26 20.92 12.97
CA PHE A 22 16.37 19.51 13.26
C PHE A 22 15.19 18.71 12.65
N ALA A 23 13.97 19.24 12.75
CA ALA A 23 12.81 18.62 12.10
C ALA A 23 12.96 18.57 10.57
N ALA A 24 13.44 19.66 9.94
CA ALA A 24 13.71 19.69 8.50
C ALA A 24 14.78 18.66 8.09
N PHE A 25 15.84 18.51 8.90
CA PHE A 25 16.88 17.51 8.69
C PHE A 25 16.33 16.07 8.77
N ILE A 26 15.54 15.75 9.80
CA ILE A 26 14.92 14.42 9.94
C ILE A 26 13.98 14.13 8.76
N ASN A 27 13.16 15.11 8.35
CA ASN A 27 12.28 14.96 7.19
C ASN A 27 13.06 14.72 5.89
N ALA A 28 14.17 15.44 5.68
CA ALA A 28 15.05 15.22 4.53
C ALA A 28 15.67 13.81 4.56
N LEU A 29 16.08 13.33 5.72
CA LEU A 29 16.64 11.99 5.89
C LEU A 29 15.60 10.90 5.63
N VAL A 30 14.37 11.05 6.13
CA VAL A 30 13.26 10.13 5.85
C VAL A 30 12.94 10.11 4.36
N ASN A 31 12.86 11.27 3.71
CA ASN A 31 12.62 11.37 2.27
C ASN A 31 13.73 10.67 1.46
N LEU A 32 14.99 10.83 1.87
CA LEU A 32 16.12 10.17 1.21
C LEU A 32 16.10 8.66 1.39
N LEU A 33 15.76 8.17 2.58
CA LEU A 33 15.57 6.74 2.84
C LEU A 33 14.41 6.18 2.00
N GLN A 34 13.30 6.92 1.89
CA GLN A 34 12.17 6.53 1.07
C GLN A 34 12.54 6.47 -0.42
N LEU A 35 13.34 7.43 -0.90
CA LEU A 35 13.85 7.41 -2.27
C LEU A 35 14.72 6.16 -2.53
N ILE A 36 15.63 5.82 -1.61
CA ILE A 36 16.46 4.62 -1.72
C ILE A 36 15.60 3.36 -1.70
N TRP A 37 14.59 3.31 -0.83
CA TRP A 37 13.64 2.20 -0.77
C TRP A 37 12.95 1.98 -2.12
N GLU A 38 12.31 3.01 -2.68
CA GLU A 38 11.55 2.90 -3.92
C GLU A 38 12.44 2.63 -5.15
N THR A 39 13.62 3.25 -5.22
CA THR A 39 14.46 3.18 -6.43
C THR A 39 15.37 1.96 -6.47
N ALA A 40 15.97 1.57 -5.33
CA ALA A 40 16.94 0.49 -5.29
C ALA A 40 16.32 -0.78 -4.70
N VAL A 41 15.76 -0.70 -3.49
CA VAL A 41 15.33 -1.90 -2.76
C VAL A 41 14.10 -2.52 -3.42
N ALA A 42 13.04 -1.74 -3.62
CA ALA A 42 11.80 -2.21 -4.23
C ALA A 42 12.05 -2.71 -5.66
N THR A 43 12.81 -1.98 -6.48
CA THR A 43 13.16 -2.40 -7.84
C THR A 43 13.88 -3.75 -7.85
N VAL A 44 14.89 -3.95 -6.99
CA VAL A 44 15.62 -5.22 -6.93
C VAL A 44 14.72 -6.34 -6.43
N LEU A 45 13.87 -6.10 -5.43
CA LEU A 45 12.91 -7.09 -4.95
C LEU A 45 11.89 -7.47 -6.03
N ILE A 46 11.37 -6.50 -6.79
CA ILE A 46 10.45 -6.74 -7.91
C ILE A 46 11.17 -7.52 -9.02
N ALA A 47 12.41 -7.18 -9.35
CA ALA A 47 13.17 -7.92 -10.36
C ALA A 47 13.46 -9.36 -9.91
N ALA A 48 13.86 -9.55 -8.64
CA ALA A 48 14.23 -10.86 -8.10
C ALA A 48 13.02 -11.78 -7.85
N PHE A 49 11.90 -11.22 -7.38
CA PHE A 49 10.74 -12.00 -6.93
C PHE A 49 9.47 -11.74 -7.75
N GLY A 50 9.31 -10.54 -8.32
CA GLY A 50 8.11 -10.14 -9.08
C GLY A 50 8.10 -10.61 -10.53
N LEU A 51 9.25 -10.93 -11.14
CA LEU A 51 9.31 -11.40 -12.53
C LEU A 51 9.02 -12.89 -12.72
N VAL A 52 9.12 -13.70 -11.65
CA VAL A 52 9.10 -15.17 -11.78
C VAL A 52 7.72 -15.78 -11.47
N SER A 53 6.91 -15.13 -10.64
CA SER A 53 5.60 -15.65 -10.22
C SER A 53 4.46 -14.78 -10.75
N ILE A 54 4.22 -14.85 -12.06
CA ILE A 54 3.05 -14.21 -12.65
C ILE A 54 1.84 -15.08 -12.34
N LEU A 55 1.06 -14.69 -11.34
CA LEU A 55 -0.24 -15.31 -11.08
C LEU A 55 -1.26 -14.79 -12.09
N TYR A 56 -1.94 -15.71 -12.76
CA TYR A 56 -3.05 -15.39 -13.64
C TYR A 56 -4.35 -15.50 -12.86
N VAL A 57 -5.32 -14.65 -13.24
CA VAL A 57 -6.65 -14.62 -12.64
C VAL A 57 -7.70 -14.74 -13.74
N MET A 58 -8.65 -15.66 -13.57
CA MET A 58 -9.85 -15.80 -14.41
C MET A 58 -11.09 -15.58 -13.56
N PHE A 59 -12.06 -14.89 -14.14
CA PHE A 59 -13.36 -14.66 -13.53
C PHE A 59 -14.42 -15.42 -14.33
N TYR A 60 -15.16 -16.29 -13.66
CA TYR A 60 -16.30 -17.01 -14.22
C TYR A 60 -17.61 -16.51 -13.62
N ALA A 61 -18.68 -16.55 -14.41
CA ALA A 61 -20.02 -16.46 -13.86
C ALA A 61 -20.31 -17.73 -13.05
N GLY A 62 -20.72 -17.58 -11.80
CA GLY A 62 -21.12 -18.70 -10.94
C GLY A 62 -22.42 -19.34 -11.39
N ALA A 63 -22.78 -20.46 -10.76
CA ALA A 63 -24.02 -21.18 -11.06
C ALA A 63 -25.27 -20.43 -10.54
N VAL A 64 -25.08 -19.54 -9.57
CA VAL A 64 -26.15 -18.71 -8.98
C VAL A 64 -26.03 -17.27 -9.50
N LEU A 65 -27.19 -16.65 -9.76
CA LEU A 65 -27.24 -15.25 -10.19
C LEU A 65 -26.60 -14.34 -9.13
N GLY A 66 -25.57 -13.60 -9.51
CA GLY A 66 -24.82 -12.71 -8.60
C GLY A 66 -23.57 -13.33 -7.98
N GLU A 67 -23.26 -14.60 -8.26
CA GLU A 67 -22.01 -15.23 -7.86
C GLU A 67 -20.92 -15.03 -8.92
N THR A 68 -19.74 -14.59 -8.50
CA THR A 68 -18.53 -14.54 -9.34
C THR A 68 -17.50 -15.49 -8.79
N ILE A 69 -17.00 -16.42 -9.61
CA ILE A 69 -15.93 -17.34 -9.23
C ILE A 69 -14.61 -16.76 -9.73
N MET A 70 -13.62 -16.65 -8.85
CA MET A 70 -12.27 -16.20 -9.16
C MET A 70 -11.31 -17.37 -9.03
N GLU A 71 -10.62 -17.72 -10.11
CA GLU A 71 -9.56 -18.72 -10.11
C GLU A 71 -8.20 -18.03 -10.27
N ILE A 72 -7.28 -18.35 -9.37
CA ILE A 72 -5.89 -17.87 -9.38
C ILE A 72 -4.98 -19.06 -9.62
N TRP A 73 -4.12 -18.98 -10.64
CA TRP A 73 -3.13 -20.04 -10.92
C TRP A 73 -1.77 -19.48 -11.30
N ASP A 74 -0.75 -20.29 -11.06
CA ASP A 74 0.61 -20.04 -11.52
C ASP A 74 0.88 -20.88 -12.78
N PRO A 75 1.09 -20.28 -13.96
CA PRO A 75 1.36 -21.02 -15.19
C PRO A 75 2.71 -21.73 -15.16
N ALA A 76 3.66 -21.32 -14.31
CA ALA A 76 4.93 -22.03 -14.15
C ALA A 76 4.75 -23.34 -13.34
N SER A 77 3.67 -23.43 -12.56
CA SER A 77 3.43 -24.51 -11.61
C SER A 77 2.10 -25.25 -11.82
N TYR A 78 1.40 -25.07 -12.95
CA TYR A 78 0.04 -25.61 -13.15
C TYR A 78 -0.05 -27.15 -13.05
N THR A 79 1.06 -27.87 -13.25
CA THR A 79 1.14 -29.33 -13.12
C THR A 79 1.44 -29.80 -11.70
N THR A 80 2.02 -28.95 -10.85
CA THR A 80 2.51 -29.31 -9.52
C THR A 80 1.72 -28.66 -8.40
N LYS A 81 1.08 -27.51 -8.66
CA LYS A 81 0.25 -26.77 -7.72
C LYS A 81 -1.11 -26.52 -8.36
N PRO A 82 -2.21 -27.05 -7.80
CA PRO A 82 -3.54 -26.77 -8.30
C PRO A 82 -3.87 -25.28 -8.15
N SER A 83 -4.73 -24.77 -9.03
CA SER A 83 -5.28 -23.43 -8.93
C SER A 83 -6.09 -23.26 -7.64
N GLN A 84 -6.13 -22.03 -7.13
CA GLN A 84 -6.98 -21.68 -6.00
C GLN A 84 -8.24 -21.00 -6.52
N VAL A 85 -9.39 -21.53 -6.13
CA VAL A 85 -10.70 -21.06 -6.57
C VAL A 85 -11.42 -20.43 -5.39
N PHE A 86 -11.91 -19.22 -5.59
CA PHE A 86 -12.61 -18.42 -4.60
C PHE A 86 -14.01 -18.06 -5.12
N ALA A 87 -14.99 -18.07 -4.23
CA ALA A 87 -16.28 -17.46 -4.50
C ALA A 87 -16.24 -16.01 -3.99
N LEU A 88 -16.53 -15.06 -4.89
CA LEU A 88 -16.65 -13.63 -4.59
C LEU A 88 -18.12 -13.29 -4.43
N GLU A 89 -18.44 -12.62 -3.32
CA GLU A 89 -19.73 -11.95 -3.16
C GLU A 89 -19.88 -10.86 -4.21
N GLN A 90 -21.10 -10.67 -4.71
CA GLN A 90 -21.37 -9.66 -5.72
C GLN A 90 -20.92 -8.28 -5.24
N ALA A 91 -20.14 -7.58 -6.06
CA ALA A 91 -19.88 -6.18 -5.83
C ALA A 91 -21.22 -5.42 -5.82
N PRO A 92 -21.47 -4.55 -4.82
CA PRO A 92 -22.67 -3.75 -4.81
C PRO A 92 -22.77 -2.95 -6.12
N GLN A 93 -23.91 -3.06 -6.78
CA GLN A 93 -24.18 -2.43 -8.08
C GLN A 93 -24.54 -0.94 -7.95
N ASP A 94 -24.20 -0.34 -6.80
CA ASP A 94 -24.49 1.05 -6.51
C ASP A 94 -23.68 1.92 -7.49
N SER A 95 -24.39 2.70 -8.30
CA SER A 95 -23.78 3.68 -9.20
C SER A 95 -23.64 5.03 -8.48
N PRO A 96 -22.52 5.76 -8.62
CA PRO A 96 -21.38 5.46 -9.47
C PRO A 96 -20.43 4.41 -8.86
N LEU A 97 -19.77 3.65 -9.73
CA LEU A 97 -18.68 2.76 -9.33
C LEU A 97 -17.55 3.58 -8.69
N PRO A 98 -16.86 3.05 -7.67
CA PRO A 98 -15.78 3.75 -6.99
C PRO A 98 -14.65 4.09 -7.96
N THR A 99 -14.21 5.34 -7.94
CA THR A 99 -13.13 5.84 -8.80
C THR A 99 -11.78 5.76 -8.09
N ASN A 100 -11.79 5.92 -6.76
CA ASN A 100 -10.60 5.79 -5.92
C ASN A 100 -10.59 4.48 -5.14
N ARG A 101 -9.40 3.94 -4.87
CA ARG A 101 -9.23 2.71 -4.06
C ARG A 101 -9.83 2.84 -2.65
N SER A 102 -9.82 4.04 -2.07
CA SER A 102 -10.44 4.35 -0.78
C SER A 102 -11.96 4.24 -0.77
N GLU A 103 -12.60 4.31 -1.94
CA GLU A 103 -14.06 4.20 -2.12
C GLU A 103 -14.50 2.76 -2.42
N ALA A 104 -13.55 1.87 -2.73
CA ALA A 104 -13.84 0.47 -3.01
C ALA A 104 -14.30 -0.26 -1.75
N LYS A 105 -15.50 -0.85 -1.80
CA LYS A 105 -15.99 -1.73 -0.74
C LYS A 105 -15.18 -3.04 -0.77
N ARG A 106 -14.62 -3.43 0.37
CA ARG A 106 -13.89 -4.71 0.52
C ARG A 106 -14.90 -5.85 0.52
N LEU A 107 -14.81 -6.71 -0.48
CA LEU A 107 -15.61 -7.93 -0.55
C LEU A 107 -14.98 -9.01 0.31
N LYS A 108 -15.80 -9.84 0.93
CA LYS A 108 -15.33 -10.97 1.73
C LYS A 108 -15.02 -12.14 0.80
N LEU A 109 -13.81 -12.66 0.89
CA LEU A 109 -13.45 -13.92 0.26
C LEU A 109 -14.10 -15.05 1.04
N GLN A 110 -14.94 -15.84 0.38
CA GLN A 110 -15.47 -17.07 0.95
C GLN A 110 -14.48 -18.22 0.67
N ASN A 111 -14.41 -19.20 1.57
CA ASN A 111 -13.50 -20.36 1.52
C ASN A 111 -11.99 -20.06 1.63
N TRP A 112 -11.62 -18.99 2.33
CA TRP A 112 -10.24 -18.74 2.74
C TRP A 112 -9.93 -19.46 4.07
N SER A 113 -9.08 -20.49 4.02
CA SER A 113 -8.56 -21.21 5.21
C SER A 113 -7.08 -20.95 5.43
#